data_AF-A0A537PIQ1-F1
#
_entry.id   AF-A0A537PIQ1-F1
#
_cell.length_a   1.000
_cell.length_b   1.000
_cell.length_c   1.000
_cell.angle_alpha   90.00
_cell.angle_beta   90.00
_cell.angle_gamma   90.00
#
_symmetry.space_group_name_H-M   'P 1'
#
loop_
_entity.id
_entity.type
_entity.pdbx_description
1 polymer ?
#
loop_
_entity_poly.entity_id
_entity_poly.type
_entity_poly.pdbx_seq_one_letter_code
_entity_poly.pdbx_strand_id
1 'polypeptide(L)' 'MPQSLDDVPDRLILFDGVCVLCCWWVRFVIERDASARFRFVAIQSTRGSALATRLAVDVASP' A
#
# COMPACT_ATOMS: atom_id res chain seq x y z
N MET A 1 10.80 -16.27 -8.65
CA MET A 1 10.72 -16.60 -7.21
C MET A 1 10.13 -15.38 -6.51
N PRO A 2 8.95 -15.44 -5.88
CA PRO A 2 8.52 -14.35 -5.01
C PRO A 2 9.48 -14.33 -3.83
N GLN A 3 10.11 -13.17 -3.64
CA GLN A 3 11.16 -12.95 -2.66
C GLN A 3 10.51 -12.71 -1.30
N SER A 4 11.08 -13.27 -0.23
CA SER A 4 10.50 -13.22 1.12
C SER A 4 10.05 -11.80 1.51
N LEU A 5 8.90 -11.69 2.18
CA LEU A 5 8.27 -10.44 2.60
C LEU A 5 8.69 -10.02 4.02
N ASP A 6 9.78 -10.60 4.55
CA ASP A 6 10.22 -10.40 5.94
C ASP A 6 10.54 -8.94 6.27
N ASP A 7 10.91 -8.12 5.28
CA ASP A 7 11.17 -6.67 5.45
C ASP A 7 9.91 -5.79 5.32
N VAL A 8 8.78 -6.39 4.97
CA VAL A 8 7.51 -5.69 4.79
C VAL A 8 6.77 -5.74 6.12
N PRO A 9 6.46 -4.58 6.72
CA PRO A 9 5.72 -4.58 7.98
C PRO A 9 4.37 -5.26 7.81
N ASP A 10 4.00 -6.08 8.79
CA ASP A 10 2.67 -6.67 8.87
C ASP A 10 1.61 -5.57 8.73
N ARG A 11 0.53 -5.86 8.00
CA ARG A 11 -0.61 -4.94 7.78
C ARG A 11 -0.23 -3.68 6.99
N LEU A 12 0.72 -3.80 6.06
CA LEU A 12 0.99 -2.77 5.05
C LEU A 12 -0.09 -2.77 3.95
N ILE A 13 -0.67 -1.61 3.70
CA ILE A 13 -1.61 -1.34 2.62
C ILE A 13 -0.88 -0.54 1.55
N LEU A 14 -0.74 -1.15 0.36
CA LEU A 14 -0.40 -0.44 -0.86
C LEU A 14 -1.67 0.22 -1.41
N PHE A 15 -1.60 1.47 -1.82
CA PHE A 15 -2.74 2.17 -2.41
C PHE A 15 -2.32 3.10 -3.56
N ASP A 16 -3.27 3.44 -4.43
CA ASP A 16 -3.09 4.47 -5.46
C ASP A 16 -3.20 5.87 -4.83
N GLY A 17 -2.10 6.62 -4.82
CA GLY A 17 -2.01 7.98 -4.29
C GLY A 17 -2.47 9.10 -5.24
N VAL A 18 -2.82 8.80 -6.50
CA VAL A 18 -3.42 9.77 -7.44
C VAL A 18 -4.93 9.60 -7.56
N CYS A 19 -5.46 8.42 -7.26
CA CYS A 19 -6.90 8.16 -7.23
C CYS A 19 -7.54 8.79 -5.99
N VAL A 20 -8.52 9.68 -6.22
CA VAL A 20 -9.27 10.37 -5.14
C VAL A 20 -10.03 9.39 -4.26
N LEU A 21 -10.62 8.35 -4.86
CA LEU A 21 -11.36 7.32 -4.11
C LEU A 21 -10.44 6.51 -3.20
N CYS A 22 -9.26 6.10 -3.70
CA CYS A 22 -8.27 5.37 -2.91
C CYS A 22 -7.75 6.23 -1.76
N CYS A 23 -7.43 7.49 -2.03
CA CYS A 23 -7.04 8.45 -1.00
C CYS A 23 -8.13 8.64 0.07
N TRP A 24 -9.40 8.78 -0.33
CA TRP A 24 -10.51 8.89 0.61
C TRP A 24 -10.67 7.62 1.46
N TRP A 25 -10.57 6.44 0.85
CA TRP A 25 -10.65 5.16 1.55
C TRP A 25 -9.51 4.99 2.56
N VAL A 26 -8.28 5.35 2.20
CA VAL A 26 -7.14 5.34 3.14
C VAL A 26 -7.40 6.26 4.33
N ARG A 27 -7.92 7.47 4.10
CA ARG A 27 -8.29 8.38 5.20
C ARG A 27 -9.38 7.77 6.09
N PHE A 28 -10.40 7.15 5.50
CA PHE A 28 -11.44 6.44 6.24
C PHE A 28 -10.88 5.34 7.15
N VAL A 29 -9.87 4.59 6.69
CA VAL A 29 -9.20 3.57 7.50
C VAL A 29 -8.36 4.21 8.60
N ILE A 30 -7.57 5.24 8.30
CA ILE A 30 -6.76 5.97 9.30
C ILE A 30 -7.65 6.51 10.43
N GLU A 31 -8.80 7.10 10.09
CA GLU A 31 -9.74 7.65 11.07
C GLU A 31 -10.36 6.58 11.98
N ARG A 32 -10.42 5.31 11.53
CA ARG A 32 -10.97 4.18 12.31
C ARG A 32 -9.91 3.34 13.00
N ASP A 33 -8.65 3.43 12.55
CA ASP A 33 -7.53 2.71 13.12
C ASP A 33 -6.88 3.49 14.27
N ALA A 34 -7.61 3.63 15.37
CA ALA A 34 -7.15 4.36 16.56
C ALA A 34 -5.84 3.80 17.16
N SER A 35 -5.50 2.54 16.87
CA SER A 35 -4.28 1.89 17.34
C SER A 35 -3.14 1.91 16.32
N ALA A 36 -3.28 2.62 15.18
CA ALA A 36 -2.28 2.75 14.13
C ALA A 36 -1.65 1.39 13.71
N ARG A 37 -2.50 0.37 13.60
CA ARG A 37 -2.13 -1.01 13.26
C ARG A 37 -1.77 -1.17 11.80
N PHE A 38 -2.32 -0.32 10.93
CA PHE A 38 -2.07 -0.35 9.50
C PHE A 38 -0.97 0.64 9.12
N ARG A 39 -0.13 0.23 8.17
CA ARG A 39 0.82 1.10 7.50
C ARG A 39 0.33 1.34 6.08
N PHE A 40 0.60 2.52 5.52
CA PHE A 40 0.16 2.88 4.17
C PHE A 40 1.36 3.29 3.33
N VAL A 41 1.41 2.86 2.08
CA VAL A 41 2.40 3.32 1.12
C VAL A 41 1.74 3.52 -0.24
N ALA A 42 1.95 4.70 -0.82
CA ALA A 42 1.46 5.00 -2.16
C ALA A 42 2.29 4.22 -3.19
N ILE A 43 1.62 3.57 -4.14
CA ILE A 43 2.26 2.74 -5.17
C ILE A 43 3.17 3.55 -6.10
N GLN A 44 2.88 4.86 -6.26
CA GLN A 44 3.67 5.81 -7.04
C GLN A 44 5.00 6.20 -6.37
N SER A 45 5.18 5.90 -5.08
CA SER A 45 6.45 6.17 -4.40
C SER A 45 7.51 5.15 -4.79
N THR A 46 8.80 5.51 -4.68
CA THR A 46 9.92 4.60 -4.94
C THR A 46 9.81 3.28 -4.16
N ARG A 47 9.39 3.36 -2.88
CA ARG A 47 9.18 2.18 -2.03
C ARG A 47 7.96 1.37 -2.47
N GLY A 48 6.85 2.04 -2.80
CA GLY A 48 5.61 1.40 -3.23
C GLY A 48 5.76 0.65 -4.55
N SER A 49 6.43 1.25 -5.55
CA SER A 49 6.69 0.62 -6.85
C SER A 49 7.58 -0.63 -6.73
N ALA A 50 8.62 -0.55 -5.89
CA ALA A 50 9.47 -1.70 -5.59
C ALA A 50 8.69 -2.84 -4.90
N LEU A 51 7.79 -2.50 -3.97
CA LEU A 51 6.90 -3.47 -3.30
C LEU A 51 5.89 -4.09 -4.26
N ALA A 52 5.24 -3.28 -5.10
CA ALA A 52 4.27 -3.77 -6.09
C ALA A 52 4.89 -4.78 -7.05
N THR A 53 6.10 -4.49 -7.53
CA THR A 53 6.88 -5.40 -8.37
C THR A 53 7.19 -6.72 -7.65
N ARG A 54 7.58 -6.66 -6.37
CA ARG A 54 7.86 -7.85 -5.55
C ARG A 54 6.62 -8.70 -5.27
N LEU A 55 5.46 -8.06 -5.13
CA LEU A 55 4.18 -8.70 -4.82
C LEU A 55 3.38 -9.11 -6.07
N ALA A 56 3.91 -8.86 -7.27
CA ALA A 56 3.21 -9.06 -8.55
C ALA A 56 1.83 -8.37 -8.58
N VAL A 57 1.72 -7.20 -7.94
CA VAL A 57 0.53 -6.35 -8.03
C VAL A 57 0.60 -5.62 -9.36
N ASP A 58 -0.40 -5.82 -10.22
CA ASP A 58 -0.51 -5.07 -11.48
C ASP A 58 -0.77 -3.59 -11.16
N VAL A 59 0.21 -2.75 -11.52
CA VAL A 59 0.16 -1.29 -11.33
C VAL A 59 -0.50 -0.60 -12.53
N ALA A 60 -0.62 -1.30 -13.66
CA ALA A 60 -1.07 -0.75 -14.94
C ALA A 60 -2.58 -0.93 -15.19
N SER A 61 -3.28 -1.68 -14.33
CA SER A 61 -4.72 -1.87 -14.37
C SER A 61 -5.35 -1.34 -13.07
N PRO A 62 -5.74 -0.06 -13.01
CA PRO A 62 -6.37 0.55 -11.84
C PRO A 62 -7.78 -0.01 -11.53
#